data_AF-A0A4Y7Q1P4-F1
#
_entry.id   AF-A0A4Y7Q1P4-F1
#
_cell.length_a   1.000
_cell.length_b   1.000
_cell.length_c   1.000
_cell.angle_alpha   90.00
_cell.angle_beta   90.00
_cell.angle_gamma   90.00
#
_symmetry.space_group_name_H-M   'P 1'
#
loop_
_entity.id
_entity.type
_entity.pdbx_description
1 polymer ?
#
loop_
_entity_poly.entity_id
_entity_poly.type
_entity_poly.pdbx_seq_one_letter_code
_entity_poly.pdbx_strand_id
1 'polypeptide(L)' 'MRIVYLPPYSPELNPIEPAFGCAKAWIRRHNMEVRAAMCDEDPNVGLHLIKRALWEAITPEKAAGWFHDCGYF' A
#
# COMPACT_ATOMS: atom_id res chain seq x y z
N MET A 1 -10.48 21.61 -8.26
CA MET A 1 -9.45 20.54 -8.15
C MET A 1 -8.09 21.22 -8.11
N ARG A 2 -7.23 20.91 -7.13
CA ARG A 2 -5.88 21.47 -7.00
C ARG A 2 -4.87 20.36 -7.33
N ILE A 3 -3.92 20.67 -8.20
CA ILE A 3 -2.81 19.77 -8.55
C ILE A 3 -1.58 20.18 -7.73
N VAL A 4 -0.91 19.22 -7.14
CA VAL A 4 0.41 19.42 -6.49
C VAL A 4 1.45 18.78 -7.39
N TYR A 5 2.40 19.57 -7.86
CA TYR A 5 3.50 19.09 -8.69
C TYR A 5 4.65 18.60 -7.82
N LEU A 6 5.24 17.47 -8.21
CA LEU A 6 6.43 16.92 -7.58
C LEU A 6 7.64 17.06 -8.51
N PRO A 7 8.85 17.28 -7.97
CA PRO A 7 10.08 17.15 -8.74
C PRO A 7 10.21 15.74 -9.35
N PRO A 8 10.88 15.62 -10.51
CA PRO A 8 11.21 14.31 -11.06
C PRO A 8 12.03 13.47 -10.08
N TYR A 9 11.73 12.17 -10.01
CA TYR A 9 12.44 11.20 -9.15
C TYR A 9 12.42 11.55 -7.65
N SER A 10 11.34 12.17 -7.17
CA SER A 10 11.11 12.45 -5.75
C SER A 10 10.03 11.54 -5.12
N PRO A 11 10.22 10.21 -5.05
CA PRO A 11 9.27 9.30 -4.40
C PRO A 11 9.12 9.58 -2.90
N GLU A 12 10.14 10.16 -2.25
CA GLU A 12 10.11 10.59 -0.85
C GLU A 12 9.06 11.67 -0.56
N LEU A 13 8.61 12.38 -1.60
CA LEU A 13 7.56 13.40 -1.50
C LEU A 13 6.17 12.84 -1.86
N ASN A 14 6.02 11.53 -2.11
CA ASN A 14 4.74 10.93 -2.45
C ASN A 14 4.27 9.95 -1.37
N PRO A 15 3.20 10.27 -0.61
CA PRO A 15 2.73 9.46 0.52
C PRO A 15 2.28 8.04 0.15
N ILE A 16 2.01 7.77 -1.13
CA ILE A 16 1.63 6.42 -1.57
C ILE A 16 2.80 5.42 -1.54
N GLU A 17 4.04 5.91 -1.61
CA GLU A 17 5.25 5.05 -1.64
C GLU A 17 5.43 4.24 -0.33
N PRO A 18 5.43 4.86 0.86
CA PRO A 18 5.48 4.10 2.12
C PRO A 18 4.23 3.23 2.33
N ALA A 19 3.07 3.63 1.79
CA ALA A 19 1.85 2.81 1.82
C ALA A 19 2.04 1.48 1.05
N PHE A 20 2.57 1.55 -0.18
CA PHE A 20 2.92 0.35 -0.94
C PHE A 20 4.03 -0.46 -0.27
N GLY A 21 5.00 0.19 0.38
CA GLY A 21 6.00 -0.47 1.23
C GLY A 21 5.34 -1.34 2.31
N CYS A 22 4.38 -0.78 3.04
CA CYS A 22 3.64 -1.50 4.10
C CYS A 22 2.78 -2.65 3.54
N ALA A 23 2.06 -2.43 2.45
CA ALA A 23 1.26 -3.47 1.80
C ALA A 23 2.14 -4.64 1.33
N LYS A 24 3.27 -4.36 0.68
CA LYS A 24 4.25 -5.38 0.28
C LYS A 24 4.83 -6.13 1.48
N ALA A 25 5.12 -5.43 2.58
CA ALA A 25 5.60 -6.07 3.80
C ALA A 25 4.55 -7.00 4.42
N TRP A 26 3.27 -6.61 4.40
CA TRP A 26 2.17 -7.47 4.83
C TRP A 26 2.06 -8.72 3.94
N ILE A 27 2.12 -8.57 2.62
CA ILE A 27 2.08 -9.68 1.67
C ILE A 27 3.24 -10.66 1.90
N ARG A 28 4.45 -10.15 2.13
CA ARG A 28 5.62 -10.98 2.44
C ARG A 28 5.45 -11.79 3.73
N ARG A 29 4.82 -11.22 4.75
CA ARG A 29 4.49 -11.92 6.00
C ARG A 29 3.44 -13.00 5.81
N HIS A 30 2.50 -12.80 4.88
CA HIS A 30 1.42 -13.75 4.55
C HIS A 30 1.72 -14.58 3.29
N ASN A 31 3.00 -14.75 2.92
CA ASN A 31 3.40 -15.30 1.62
C ASN A 31 2.79 -16.68 1.30
N MET A 32 2.56 -17.55 2.30
CA MET A 32 1.90 -18.84 2.07
C MET A 32 0.45 -18.67 1.63
N GLU A 33 -0.32 -17.85 2.34
CA GLU A 33 -1.72 -17.53 2.02
C GLU A 33 -1.82 -16.85 0.64
N VAL A 34 -0.93 -15.89 0.39
CA VAL A 34 -0.88 -15.16 -0.90
C VAL A 34 -0.61 -16.13 -2.05
N ARG A 35 0.36 -17.04 -1.91
CA ARG A 35 0.67 -18.02 -2.96
C ARG A 35 -0.50 -18.97 -3.22
N ALA A 36 -1.18 -19.42 -2.17
CA ALA A 36 -2.37 -20.25 -2.32
C ALA A 36 -3.47 -19.50 -3.09
N ALA A 37 -3.74 -18.25 -2.71
CA ALA A 37 -4.72 -17.39 -3.38
C ALA A 37 -4.41 -17.13 -4.87
N MET A 38 -3.13 -17.14 -5.26
CA MET A 38 -2.71 -16.94 -6.66
C MET A 38 -2.83 -18.21 -7.51
N CYS A 39 -3.02 -19.37 -6.89
CA CYS A 39 -3.27 -20.64 -7.57
C CYS A 39 -4.76 -21.00 -7.60
N ASP A 40 -5.63 -20.15 -7.05
CA ASP A 40 -7.07 -20.35 -7.05
C ASP A 40 -7.66 -20.10 -8.45
N GLU A 41 -8.72 -20.84 -8.79
CA GLU A 41 -9.42 -20.68 -10.07
C GLU A 41 -10.33 -19.44 -10.08
N ASP A 42 -10.80 -19.01 -8.90
CA ASP A 42 -11.58 -17.78 -8.76
C ASP A 42 -10.65 -16.56 -8.64
N PRO A 43 -10.61 -15.67 -9.67
CA PRO A 43 -9.77 -14.48 -9.64
C PRO A 43 -10.14 -13.49 -8.51
N ASN A 44 -11.35 -13.61 -7.94
CA ASN A 44 -11.75 -12.78 -6.82
C ASN A 44 -10.98 -13.09 -5.54
N VAL A 45 -10.45 -14.31 -5.37
CA VAL A 45 -9.70 -14.70 -4.16
C VAL A 45 -8.44 -13.84 -4.02
N GLY A 46 -7.67 -13.71 -5.10
CA GLY A 46 -6.51 -12.81 -5.15
C GLY A 46 -6.88 -11.35 -4.89
N LEU A 47 -7.99 -10.86 -5.47
CA LEU A 47 -8.45 -9.49 -5.25
C LEU A 47 -8.85 -9.22 -3.79
N HIS A 48 -9.55 -10.15 -3.15
CA HIS A 48 -9.92 -10.04 -1.73
C HIS A 48 -8.68 -10.01 -0.84
N LEU A 49 -7.67 -10.82 -1.16
CA LEU A 49 -6.42 -10.84 -0.41
C LEU A 49 -5.64 -9.52 -0.55
N ILE A 50 -5.59 -8.93 -1.75
CA ILE A 50 -4.97 -7.60 -1.94
C ILE A 50 -5.74 -6.53 -1.15
N LYS A 51 -7.08 -6.54 -1.19
CA LYS A 51 -7.92 -5.62 -0.41
C LYS A 51 -7.66 -5.76 1.09
N ARG A 52 -7.57 -7.00 1.58
CA ARG A 52 -7.22 -7.30 2.97
C ARG A 52 -5.84 -6.78 3.34
N ALA A 53 -4.84 -7.01 2.49
CA ALA A 53 -3.48 -6.52 2.69
C ALA A 53 -3.44 -4.98 2.82
N LEU A 54 -4.17 -4.27 1.96
CA LEU A 54 -4.26 -2.81 2.03
C LEU A 54 -4.95 -2.36 3.32
N TRP A 55 -6.09 -2.95 3.65
CA TRP A 55 -6.90 -2.61 4.83
C TRP A 55 -6.13 -2.82 6.14
N GLU A 56 -5.42 -3.94 6.28
CA GLU A 56 -4.68 -4.25 7.50
C GLU A 56 -3.32 -3.53 7.58
N ALA A 57 -2.67 -3.25 6.44
CA ALA A 57 -1.34 -2.65 6.44
C ALA A 57 -1.35 -1.12 6.58
N ILE A 58 -2.38 -0.46 6.04
CA ILE A 58 -2.47 1.01 5.92
C ILE A 58 -3.51 1.52 6.91
N THR A 59 -3.05 1.96 8.09
CA THR A 59 -3.92 2.53 9.13
C THR A 59 -4.00 4.06 8.99
N PRO A 60 -5.04 4.71 9.53
CA PRO A 60 -5.15 6.17 9.53
C PRO A 60 -3.94 6.87 10.15
N GLU A 61 -3.39 6.31 11.24
CA GLU A 61 -2.23 6.87 11.95
C GLU A 61 -0.97 6.82 11.10
N LYS A 62 -0.75 5.70 10.39
CA LYS A 62 0.36 5.59 9.44
C LYS A 62 0.19 6.54 8.27
N ALA A 63 -1.02 6.62 7.71
CA ALA A 63 -1.30 7.53 6.61
C ALA A 63 -1.01 8.98 7.00
N ALA A 64 -1.51 9.44 8.15
CA ALA A 64 -1.22 10.77 8.67
C ALA A 64 0.30 11.00 8.84
N GLY A 65 1.02 10.01 9.38
CA GLY A 65 2.48 10.06 9.49
C GLY A 65 3.18 10.22 8.13
N TRP A 66 2.78 9.47 7.11
CA TRP A 66 3.39 9.56 5.77
C TRP A 66 3.11 10.90 5.08
N PHE A 67 1.91 11.44 5.21
CA PHE A 67 1.62 12.78 4.71
C PHE A 67 2.52 13.82 5.38
N HIS A 68 2.66 13.76 6.70
CA HIS A 68 3.56 14.63 7.44
C HIS A 68 5.04 14.46 7.02
N ASP A 69 5.53 13.23 6.89
CA ASP A 69 6.90 12.92 6.47
C ASP A 69 7.21 13.43 5.05
N CYS A 70 6.21 13.43 4.17
CA CYS A 70 6.31 14.01 2.82
C CYS A 70 6.09 15.53 2.77
N GLY A 71 5.87 16.19 3.91
CA GLY A 71 5.72 17.65 4.01
C GLY A 71 4.31 18.19 3.73
N TYR A 72 3.28 17.35 3.87
CA TYR A 72 1.87 17.76 3.76
C TYR A 72 1.25 17.94 5.15
N PHE A 73 0.67 19.12 5.40
CA PHE A 73 0.04 19.53 6.64
C PHE A 73 -1.34 20.16 6.39
#